data_AF-A0A1D2AJ47-F1
#
_entry.id   AF-A0A1D2AJ47-F1
#
_cell.length_a   1.000
_cell.length_b   1.000
_cell.length_c   1.000
_cell.angle_alpha   90.00
_cell.angle_beta   90.00
_cell.angle_gamma   90.00
#
_symmetry.space_group_name_H-M   'P 1'
#
loop_
_entity.id
_entity.type
_entity.pdbx_description
1 polymer ?
#
loop_
_entity_poly.entity_id
_entity_poly.type
_entity_poly.pdbx_seq_one_letter_code
_entity_poly.pdbx_strand_id
1 'polypeptide(L)'
;STSSQQRKALSSSLKMGKGDKPRGRMSAYAFFVQTCREEHKKKHPSENVVFAEFSKKCAERWKTMNEGEKKRFHQLADKDKKRFDSEMADYKPAKGDKGKKRKRTKDPNAPKRPLSAFFWFCNDERPKVREENPDNSVGEVAKELGRRWNDVSDDTKAKYEALAAKDKARYEKELKAYKGKRTRELRLHQRRGPRRRPMMTT
;
A
#
# COMPACT_ATOMS: atom_id res chain seq x y z
N SER A 1 37.11 26.99 18.82
CA SER A 1 36.76 25.71 18.17
C SER A 1 35.27 25.50 17.84
N THR A 2 34.45 26.56 17.89
CA THR A 2 32.97 26.52 17.72
C THR A 2 32.48 26.54 16.26
N SER A 3 33.35 26.86 15.30
CA SER A 3 32.98 26.97 13.87
C SER A 3 32.85 25.60 13.16
N SER A 4 33.56 24.57 13.64
CA SER A 4 33.53 23.23 13.02
C SER A 4 32.30 22.40 13.45
N GLN A 5 31.76 22.63 14.65
CA GLN A 5 30.53 21.98 15.12
C GLN A 5 29.26 22.54 14.46
N GLN A 6 29.25 23.81 14.03
CA GLN A 6 28.13 24.37 13.26
C GLN A 6 28.03 23.82 11.84
N ARG A 7 29.14 23.34 11.24
CA ARG A 7 29.11 22.68 9.92
C ARG A 7 28.50 21.27 9.96
N LYS A 8 28.59 20.55 11.09
CA LYS A 8 27.97 19.22 11.23
C LYS A 8 26.44 19.26 11.38
N ALA A 9 25.85 20.39 11.75
CA ALA A 9 24.39 20.54 11.86
C ALA A 9 23.68 20.77 10.51
N LEU A 10 24.41 21.15 9.46
CA LEU A 10 23.89 21.25 8.09
C LEU A 10 24.03 19.94 7.30
N SER A 11 24.64 18.91 7.89
CA SER A 11 25.04 17.67 7.21
C SER A 11 24.10 16.47 7.45
N SER A 12 23.08 16.58 8.30
CA SER A 12 22.30 15.42 8.77
C SER A 12 20.89 15.27 8.17
N SER A 13 20.63 15.85 6.98
CA SER A 13 19.38 15.63 6.24
C SER A 13 19.60 15.25 4.77
N LEU A 14 20.56 14.36 4.52
CA LEU A 14 20.79 13.71 3.23
C LEU A 14 20.77 12.19 3.41
N LYS A 15 19.61 11.64 3.76
CA LYS A 15 19.35 10.22 3.46
C LYS A 15 18.76 10.14 2.07
N MET A 16 19.64 10.29 1.07
CA MET A 16 19.41 9.89 -0.31
C MET A 16 19.19 8.37 -0.32
N GLY A 17 17.95 7.94 -0.56
CA GLY A 17 17.61 6.55 -0.83
C GLY A 17 17.77 6.26 -2.33
N LYS A 18 18.36 5.11 -2.65
CA LYS A 18 18.73 4.61 -3.99
C LYS A 18 17.79 5.04 -5.14
N GLY A 19 18.38 5.74 -6.12
CA GLY A 19 17.91 5.85 -7.50
C GLY A 19 16.80 6.86 -7.74
N ASP A 20 17.19 8.12 -7.91
CA ASP A 20 16.43 9.23 -8.50
C ASP A 20 14.92 9.16 -8.30
N LYS A 21 14.43 9.58 -7.15
CA LYS A 21 13.04 10.01 -6.98
C LYS A 21 12.98 11.03 -5.85
N PRO A 22 12.37 12.20 -6.06
CA PRO A 22 12.16 13.19 -5.02
C PRO A 22 11.51 12.59 -3.78
N ARG A 23 12.10 12.86 -2.61
CA ARG A 23 11.57 12.39 -1.34
C ARG A 23 10.17 12.96 -1.12
N GLY A 24 9.20 12.10 -0.82
CA GLY A 24 7.81 12.49 -0.65
C GLY A 24 7.60 13.67 0.29
N ARG A 25 6.62 14.51 -0.05
CA ARG A 25 6.18 15.66 0.76
C ARG A 25 5.73 15.24 2.16
N MET A 26 6.29 15.89 3.17
CA MET A 26 5.97 15.73 4.58
C MET A 26 4.80 16.64 4.98
N SER A 27 3.89 16.09 5.78
CA SER A 27 2.82 16.87 6.41
C SER A 27 3.32 17.59 7.67
N ALA A 28 2.53 18.55 8.16
CA ALA A 28 2.81 19.27 9.41
C ALA A 28 2.99 18.28 10.58
N TYR A 29 2.11 17.29 10.67
CA TYR A 29 2.21 16.22 11.65
C TYR A 29 3.48 15.36 11.46
N ALA A 30 3.89 15.07 10.22
CA ALA A 30 5.12 14.31 9.97
C ALA A 30 6.37 15.06 10.45
N PHE A 31 6.44 16.39 10.24
CA PHE A 31 7.51 17.22 10.79
C PHE A 31 7.48 17.22 12.32
N PHE A 32 6.31 17.31 12.92
CA PHE A 32 6.16 17.23 14.37
C PHE A 32 6.64 15.88 14.94
N VAL A 33 6.19 14.76 14.36
CA VAL A 33 6.64 13.43 14.78
C VAL A 33 8.15 13.30 14.64
N GLN A 34 8.76 13.89 13.61
CA GLN A 34 10.23 13.93 13.50
C GLN A 34 10.86 14.71 14.65
N THR A 35 10.35 15.90 14.99
CA THR A 35 10.87 16.66 16.14
C THR A 35 10.72 15.90 17.45
N CYS A 36 9.58 15.24 17.68
CA CYS A 36 9.38 14.39 18.87
C CYS A 36 10.35 13.20 18.89
N ARG A 37 10.68 12.61 17.73
CA ARG A 37 11.66 11.51 17.64
C ARG A 37 13.07 12.00 17.98
N GLU A 38 13.45 13.17 17.49
CA GLU A 38 14.76 13.78 17.77
C GLU A 38 14.89 14.17 19.24
N GLU A 39 13.86 14.77 19.83
CA GLU A 39 13.82 15.06 21.27
C GLU A 39 13.95 13.79 22.12
N HIS A 40 13.20 12.73 21.77
CA HIS A 40 13.25 11.47 22.50
C HIS A 40 14.62 10.81 22.38
N LYS A 41 15.23 10.82 21.19
CA LYS A 41 16.58 10.26 20.99
C LYS A 41 17.65 11.06 21.75
N LYS A 42 17.46 12.37 21.92
CA LYS A 42 18.36 13.21 22.72
C LYS A 42 18.22 12.97 24.22
N LYS A 43 16.99 12.81 24.71
CA LYS A 43 16.69 12.59 26.14
C LYS A 43 16.91 11.14 26.59
N HIS A 44 16.74 10.20 25.67
CA HIS A 44 16.89 8.77 25.91
C HIS A 44 17.76 8.14 24.80
N PRO A 45 19.09 8.41 24.80
CA PRO A 45 20.00 7.89 23.76
C PRO A 45 20.11 6.35 23.77
N SER A 46 19.90 5.74 24.93
CA SER A 46 20.07 4.31 25.20
C SER A 46 18.75 3.52 25.19
N GLU A 47 17.60 4.19 25.20
CA GLU A 47 16.29 3.54 25.32
C GLU A 47 15.72 3.21 23.93
N ASN A 48 15.34 1.96 23.73
CA ASN A 48 14.73 1.52 22.48
C ASN A 48 13.28 2.02 22.41
N VAL A 49 13.01 2.96 21.51
CA VAL A 49 11.69 3.57 21.37
C VAL A 49 10.69 2.57 20.77
N VAL A 50 9.80 2.03 21.61
CA VAL A 50 8.69 1.18 21.15
C VAL A 50 7.75 2.01 20.27
N PHE A 51 7.75 1.71 18.96
CA PHE A 51 7.07 2.53 17.95
C PHE A 51 5.58 2.75 18.23
N ALA A 52 4.87 1.73 18.73
CA ALA A 52 3.44 1.82 19.04
C ALA A 52 3.15 2.84 20.15
N GLU A 53 3.92 2.81 21.24
CA GLU A 53 3.77 3.73 22.37
C GLU A 53 4.20 5.15 22.01
N PHE A 54 5.26 5.28 21.22
CA PHE A 54 5.70 6.57 20.71
C PHE A 54 4.68 7.21 19.76
N SER A 55 4.05 6.41 18.89
CA SER A 55 3.02 6.88 17.97
C SER A 55 1.78 7.40 18.73
N LYS A 56 1.35 6.71 19.79
CA LYS A 56 0.26 7.17 20.68
C LYS A 56 0.61 8.49 21.38
N LYS A 57 1.80 8.58 21.98
CA LYS A 57 2.28 9.80 22.66
C LYS A 57 2.36 11.01 21.71
N CYS A 58 2.80 10.80 20.46
CA CYS A 58 2.81 11.86 19.46
C CYS A 58 1.40 12.30 19.05
N ALA A 59 0.47 11.36 18.88
CA ALA A 59 -0.90 11.69 18.50
C ALA A 59 -1.60 12.54 19.58
N GLU A 60 -1.46 12.16 20.85
CA GLU A 60 -2.00 12.93 21.99
C GLU A 60 -1.36 14.32 22.08
N ARG A 61 -0.02 14.40 22.02
CA ARG A 61 0.69 15.68 22.07
C ARG A 61 0.33 16.59 20.89
N TRP A 62 0.11 16.04 19.69
CA TRP A 62 -0.36 16.84 18.55
C TRP A 62 -1.78 17.34 18.75
N LYS A 63 -2.66 16.53 19.34
CA LYS A 63 -4.04 16.93 19.63
C LYS A 63 -4.11 18.09 20.62
N THR A 64 -3.32 18.02 21.69
CA THR A 64 -3.27 19.02 22.77
C THR A 64 -2.41 20.25 22.47
N MET A 65 -1.61 20.23 21.41
CA MET A 65 -0.78 21.37 21.01
C MET A 65 -1.60 22.57 20.54
N ASN A 66 -1.18 23.78 20.94
CA ASN A 66 -1.82 25.03 20.54
C ASN A 66 -1.67 25.33 19.04
N GLU A 67 -2.64 26.08 18.50
CA GLU A 67 -2.68 26.42 17.08
C GLU A 67 -1.46 27.23 16.63
N GLY A 68 -0.88 28.05 17.52
CA GLY A 68 0.36 28.78 17.28
C GLY A 68 1.59 27.89 17.07
N GLU A 69 1.73 26.80 17.82
CA GLU A 69 2.83 25.84 17.64
C GLU A 69 2.60 24.97 16.40
N LYS A 70 1.35 24.58 16.15
CA LYS A 70 0.95 23.89 14.91
C LYS A 70 1.23 24.75 13.68
N LYS A 71 1.03 26.07 13.76
CA LYS A 71 1.28 27.02 12.65
C LYS A 71 2.71 26.91 12.12
N ARG A 72 3.70 26.74 13.00
CA ARG A 72 5.10 26.50 12.60
C ARG A 72 5.25 25.23 11.77
N PHE A 73 4.60 24.14 12.17
CA PHE A 73 4.64 22.88 11.44
C PHE A 73 3.85 22.94 10.12
N HIS A 74 2.75 23.70 10.06
CA HIS A 74 2.03 23.98 8.81
C HIS A 74 2.91 24.74 7.81
N GLN A 75 3.61 25.79 8.25
CA GLN A 75 4.55 26.52 7.39
C GLN A 75 5.70 25.63 6.89
N LEU A 76 6.22 24.73 7.73
CA LEU A 76 7.23 23.76 7.31
C LEU A 76 6.69 22.79 6.25
N ALA A 77 5.46 22.31 6.43
CA ALA A 77 4.79 21.46 5.46
C ALA A 77 4.55 22.18 4.12
N ASP A 78 4.20 23.46 4.15
CA ASP A 78 4.01 24.27 2.93
C ASP A 78 5.32 24.48 2.18
N LYS A 79 6.43 24.72 2.90
CA LYS A 79 7.78 24.79 2.31
C LYS A 79 8.20 23.45 1.71
N ASP A 80 7.96 22.34 2.40
CA ASP A 80 8.30 21.00 1.90
C ASP A 80 7.43 20.57 0.72
N LYS A 81 6.17 21.02 0.68
CA LYS A 81 5.30 20.90 -0.48
C LYS A 81 5.93 21.60 -1.69
N LYS A 82 6.37 22.86 -1.55
CA LYS A 82 7.04 23.59 -2.64
C LYS A 82 8.32 22.88 -3.09
N ARG A 83 9.17 22.44 -2.14
CA ARG A 83 10.38 21.65 -2.43
C ARG A 83 10.04 20.41 -3.27
N PHE A 84 9.06 19.63 -2.83
CA PHE A 84 8.64 18.41 -3.51
C PHE A 84 8.05 18.68 -4.89
N ASP A 85 7.21 19.72 -5.02
CA ASP A 85 6.58 20.08 -6.29
C ASP A 85 7.65 20.51 -7.31
N SER A 86 8.66 21.30 -6.90
CA SER A 86 9.81 21.66 -7.75
C SER A 86 10.67 20.44 -8.12
N GLU A 87 11.08 19.64 -7.14
CA GLU A 87 11.89 18.44 -7.41
C GLU A 87 11.16 17.42 -8.32
N MET A 88 9.83 17.30 -8.19
CA MET A 88 9.02 16.45 -9.06
C MET A 88 8.83 17.00 -10.47
N ALA A 89 8.87 18.32 -10.66
CA ALA A 89 8.83 18.92 -11.99
C ALA A 89 10.08 18.56 -12.80
N ASP A 90 11.24 18.50 -12.15
CA ASP A 90 12.52 18.13 -12.76
C ASP A 90 12.72 16.60 -12.85
N TYR A 91 11.86 15.82 -12.18
CA TYR A 91 12.02 14.38 -12.09
C TYR A 91 11.56 13.63 -13.35
N LYS A 92 12.51 12.94 -14.00
CA LYS A 92 12.25 12.03 -15.11
C LYS A 92 12.36 10.58 -14.61
N PRO A 93 11.25 9.83 -14.51
CA PRO A 93 11.30 8.44 -14.06
C PRO A 93 12.06 7.57 -15.05
N ALA A 94 12.95 6.71 -14.55
CA ALA A 94 13.61 5.70 -15.36
C ALA A 94 12.57 4.74 -15.99
N LYS A 95 12.83 4.31 -17.24
CA LYS A 95 11.92 3.48 -18.03
C LYS A 95 11.67 2.14 -17.31
N GLY A 96 10.56 2.03 -16.58
CA GLY A 96 10.19 0.84 -15.82
C GLY A 96 9.81 1.09 -14.35
N ASP A 97 10.13 2.25 -13.77
CA ASP A 97 9.74 2.59 -12.39
C ASP A 97 8.26 3.05 -12.32
N LYS A 98 7.33 2.16 -12.64
CA LYS A 98 5.92 2.33 -12.28
C LYS A 98 5.81 1.99 -10.80
N GLY A 99 6.16 2.95 -9.94
CA GLY A 99 6.22 2.79 -8.49
C GLY A 99 5.08 1.93 -7.92
N LYS A 100 5.39 1.10 -6.92
CA LYS A 100 4.47 0.13 -6.31
C LYS A 100 3.11 0.78 -5.98
N LYS A 101 2.10 0.52 -6.82
CA LYS A 101 0.71 0.90 -6.50
C LYS A 101 0.35 0.25 -5.16
N ARG A 102 -0.12 1.08 -4.21
CA ARG A 102 -0.67 0.58 -2.95
C ARG A 102 -1.70 -0.50 -3.27
N LYS A 103 -1.45 -1.72 -2.79
CA LYS A 103 -2.33 -2.87 -2.98
C LYS A 103 -3.65 -2.50 -2.27
N ARG A 104 -4.67 -2.15 -3.04
CA ARG A 104 -5.97 -1.77 -2.49
C ARG A 104 -6.51 -2.96 -1.72
N THR A 105 -6.92 -2.77 -0.47
CA THR A 105 -7.56 -3.80 0.33
C THR A 105 -8.72 -4.36 -0.49
N LYS A 106 -8.67 -5.67 -0.76
CA LYS A 106 -9.66 -6.29 -1.64
C LYS A 106 -10.92 -6.49 -0.81
N ASP A 107 -12.04 -5.92 -1.26
CA ASP A 107 -13.32 -6.05 -0.59
C ASP A 107 -13.64 -7.54 -0.37
N PRO A 108 -13.90 -8.01 0.87
CA PRO A 108 -14.17 -9.42 1.15
C PRO A 108 -15.38 -9.97 0.37
N ASN A 109 -16.34 -9.09 0.05
CA ASN A 109 -17.56 -9.43 -0.67
C ASN A 109 -17.41 -9.36 -2.20
N ALA A 110 -16.26 -8.92 -2.72
CA ALA A 110 -16.05 -8.86 -4.17
C ALA A 110 -15.80 -10.27 -4.74
N PRO A 111 -16.45 -10.63 -5.86
CA PRO A 111 -16.20 -11.90 -6.52
C PRO A 111 -14.71 -12.12 -6.79
N LYS A 112 -14.21 -13.32 -6.50
CA LYS A 112 -12.82 -13.70 -6.78
C LYS A 112 -12.58 -13.67 -8.29
N ARG A 113 -11.39 -13.26 -8.72
CA ARG A 113 -11.08 -13.16 -10.16
C ARG A 113 -11.17 -14.55 -10.79
N PRO A 114 -11.62 -14.64 -12.05
CA PRO A 114 -11.68 -15.91 -12.72
C PRO A 114 -10.26 -16.43 -12.98
N LEU A 115 -10.11 -17.74 -12.92
CA LEU A 115 -8.87 -18.45 -13.22
C LEU A 115 -8.74 -18.61 -14.73
N SER A 116 -7.53 -18.36 -15.26
CA SER A 116 -7.20 -18.63 -16.66
C SER A 116 -6.97 -20.14 -16.89
N ALA A 117 -7.00 -20.58 -18.14
CA ALA A 117 -6.74 -21.98 -18.53
C ALA A 117 -5.41 -22.49 -17.93
N PHE A 118 -4.36 -21.68 -18.03
CA PHE A 118 -3.05 -21.96 -17.43
C PHE A 118 -3.11 -22.16 -15.90
N PHE A 119 -3.94 -21.38 -15.19
CA PHE A 119 -4.05 -21.52 -13.74
C PHE A 119 -4.85 -22.75 -13.33
N TRP A 120 -5.83 -23.17 -14.13
CA TRP A 120 -6.51 -24.45 -13.95
C TRP A 120 -5.53 -25.62 -14.13
N PHE A 121 -4.73 -25.59 -15.19
CA PHE A 121 -3.65 -26.55 -15.41
C PHE A 121 -2.65 -26.58 -14.25
N CYS A 122 -2.18 -25.40 -13.80
CA CYS A 122 -1.28 -25.32 -12.66
C CYS A 122 -1.91 -25.85 -11.37
N ASN A 123 -3.23 -25.73 -11.17
CA ASN A 123 -3.87 -26.24 -9.96
C ASN A 123 -3.82 -27.78 -9.90
N ASP A 124 -3.95 -28.44 -11.05
CA ASP A 124 -3.96 -29.90 -11.16
C ASP A 124 -2.55 -30.48 -11.22
N GLU A 125 -1.62 -29.80 -11.87
CA GLU A 125 -0.25 -30.29 -12.11
C GLU A 125 0.74 -29.89 -11.02
N ARG A 126 0.53 -28.77 -10.31
CA ARG A 126 1.39 -28.35 -9.20
C ARG A 126 1.55 -29.38 -8.08
N PRO A 127 0.51 -30.12 -7.63
CA PRO A 127 0.72 -31.19 -6.66
C PRO A 127 1.58 -32.32 -7.23
N LYS A 128 1.40 -32.69 -8.50
CA LYS A 128 2.20 -33.74 -9.17
C LYS A 128 3.67 -33.36 -9.29
N VAL A 129 3.96 -32.15 -9.78
CA VAL A 129 5.33 -31.64 -9.89
C VAL A 129 6.01 -31.51 -8.53
N ARG A 130 5.24 -31.17 -7.49
CA ARG A 130 5.75 -31.10 -6.11
C ARG A 130 6.00 -32.48 -5.50
N GLU A 131 5.24 -33.50 -5.90
CA GLU A 131 5.49 -34.88 -5.48
C GLU A 131 6.71 -35.46 -6.19
N GLU A 132 6.87 -35.20 -7.49
CA GLU A 132 8.06 -35.55 -8.25
C GLU A 132 9.31 -34.80 -7.77
N ASN A 133 9.14 -33.56 -7.28
CA ASN A 133 10.23 -32.70 -6.84
C ASN A 133 9.90 -31.99 -5.53
N PRO A 134 9.92 -32.70 -4.38
CA PRO A 134 9.56 -32.14 -3.09
C PRO A 134 10.55 -31.07 -2.59
N ASP A 135 11.80 -31.13 -3.05
CA ASP A 135 12.88 -30.17 -2.71
C ASP A 135 12.86 -28.89 -3.55
N ASN A 136 12.10 -28.87 -4.66
CA ASN A 136 12.07 -27.71 -5.54
C ASN A 136 11.28 -26.55 -4.92
N SER A 137 11.87 -25.36 -4.96
CA SER A 137 11.19 -24.13 -4.57
C SER A 137 9.94 -23.89 -5.41
N VAL A 138 8.93 -23.25 -4.84
CA VAL A 138 7.69 -22.84 -5.53
C VAL A 138 7.97 -22.10 -6.84
N GLY A 139 9.06 -21.34 -6.90
CA GLY A 139 9.49 -20.65 -8.11
C GLY A 139 9.94 -21.59 -9.24
N GLU A 140 10.69 -22.64 -8.92
CA GLU A 140 11.17 -23.62 -9.89
C GLU A 140 10.03 -24.52 -10.38
N VAL A 141 9.13 -24.92 -9.49
CA VAL A 141 7.89 -25.63 -9.84
C VAL A 141 7.04 -24.79 -10.82
N ALA A 142 6.95 -23.48 -10.61
CA ALA A 142 6.20 -22.59 -11.50
C ALA A 142 6.84 -22.46 -12.90
N LYS A 143 8.18 -22.46 -12.99
CA LYS A 143 8.89 -22.45 -14.28
C LYS A 143 8.64 -23.75 -15.05
N GLU A 144 8.75 -24.89 -14.38
CA GLU A 144 8.50 -26.20 -14.99
C GLU A 144 7.05 -26.33 -15.47
N LEU A 145 6.07 -25.88 -14.67
CA LEU A 145 4.67 -25.82 -15.10
C LEU A 145 4.46 -24.92 -16.33
N GLY A 146 5.17 -23.81 -16.41
CA GLY A 146 5.15 -22.92 -17.59
C GLY A 146 5.67 -23.62 -18.84
N ARG A 147 6.75 -24.41 -18.72
CA ARG A 147 7.30 -25.21 -19.81
C ARG A 147 6.31 -26.28 -20.26
N ARG A 148 5.81 -27.10 -19.32
CA ARG A 148 4.83 -28.16 -19.58
C ARG A 148 3.55 -27.62 -20.23
N TRP A 149 3.10 -26.42 -19.88
CA TRP A 149 1.94 -25.79 -20.52
C TRP A 149 2.19 -25.39 -21.99
N ASN A 150 3.42 -25.01 -22.35
CA ASN A 150 3.74 -24.74 -23.75
C ASN A 150 3.81 -26.04 -24.56
N ASP A 151 4.31 -27.11 -23.95
CA ASP A 151 4.47 -28.43 -24.56
C ASP A 151 3.18 -29.28 -24.55
N VAL A 152 2.15 -28.87 -23.80
CA VAL A 152 0.89 -29.62 -23.70
C VAL A 152 0.12 -29.58 -25.03
N SER A 153 -0.52 -30.70 -25.36
CA SER A 153 -1.36 -30.83 -26.55
C SER A 153 -2.53 -29.85 -26.55
N ASP A 154 -2.92 -29.41 -27.76
CA ASP A 154 -4.04 -28.49 -27.94
C ASP A 154 -5.36 -29.05 -27.40
N ASP A 155 -5.54 -30.37 -27.39
CA ASP A 155 -6.72 -31.04 -26.81
C ASP A 155 -6.81 -30.82 -25.28
N THR A 156 -5.68 -30.98 -24.60
CA THR A 156 -5.59 -30.73 -23.15
C THR A 156 -5.77 -29.24 -22.85
N LYS A 157 -5.16 -28.37 -23.66
CA LYS A 157 -5.38 -26.91 -23.60
C LYS A 157 -6.85 -26.56 -23.77
N ALA A 158 -7.53 -27.14 -24.75
CA ALA A 158 -8.95 -26.90 -25.02
C ALA A 158 -9.83 -27.30 -23.83
N LYS A 159 -9.53 -28.42 -23.15
CA LYS A 159 -10.21 -28.80 -21.90
C LYS A 159 -10.07 -27.72 -20.82
N TYR A 160 -8.86 -27.19 -20.61
CA TYR A 160 -8.61 -26.15 -19.62
C TYR A 160 -9.17 -24.78 -20.03
N GLU A 161 -9.22 -24.48 -21.33
CA GLU A 161 -9.88 -23.30 -21.87
C GLU A 161 -11.40 -23.36 -21.67
N ALA A 162 -12.03 -24.53 -21.85
CA ALA A 162 -13.43 -24.72 -21.53
C ALA A 162 -13.73 -24.51 -20.04
N LEU A 163 -12.85 -24.98 -19.14
CA LEU A 163 -12.95 -24.73 -17.70
C LEU A 163 -12.78 -23.24 -17.38
N ALA A 164 -11.81 -22.57 -18.00
CA ALA A 164 -11.61 -21.14 -17.84
C ALA A 164 -12.79 -20.32 -18.36
N ALA A 165 -13.39 -20.71 -19.48
CA ALA A 165 -14.58 -20.07 -20.04
C ALA A 165 -15.80 -20.22 -19.11
N LYS A 166 -16.00 -21.41 -18.54
CA LYS A 166 -17.04 -21.64 -17.51
C LYS A 166 -16.81 -20.78 -16.28
N ASP A 167 -15.57 -20.69 -15.80
CA ASP A 167 -15.23 -19.88 -14.63
C ASP A 167 -15.38 -18.38 -14.89
N LYS A 168 -15.01 -17.93 -16.10
CA LYS A 168 -15.25 -16.56 -16.57
C LYS A 168 -16.74 -16.23 -16.58
N ALA A 169 -17.58 -17.12 -17.12
CA ALA A 169 -19.04 -16.93 -17.12
C ALA A 169 -19.62 -16.87 -15.69
N ARG A 170 -19.11 -17.71 -14.78
CA ARG A 170 -19.44 -17.66 -13.35
C ARG A 170 -19.07 -16.30 -12.74
N TYR A 171 -17.84 -15.84 -12.98
CA TYR A 171 -17.37 -14.56 -12.49
C TYR A 171 -18.18 -13.38 -13.03
N GLU A 172 -18.55 -13.38 -14.32
CA GLU A 172 -19.35 -12.32 -14.92
C GLU A 172 -20.75 -12.24 -14.30
N LYS A 173 -21.39 -13.39 -14.04
CA LYS A 173 -22.67 -13.47 -13.33
C LYS A 173 -22.54 -12.93 -11.90
N GLU A 174 -21.54 -13.39 -11.15
CA GLU A 174 -21.28 -12.92 -9.78
C GLU A 174 -20.94 -11.43 -9.72
N LEU A 175 -20.17 -10.93 -10.69
CA LEU A 175 -19.79 -9.52 -10.79
C LEU A 175 -20.99 -8.64 -11.10
N LYS A 176 -21.90 -9.08 -11.98
CA LYS A 176 -23.15 -8.37 -12.27
C LYS A 176 -24.03 -8.31 -11.02
N ALA A 177 -24.17 -9.42 -10.30
CA ALA A 177 -24.90 -9.47 -9.04
C ALA A 177 -24.25 -8.59 -7.94
N TYR A 178 -22.92 -8.62 -7.83
CA TYR A 178 -22.16 -7.81 -6.86
C TYR A 178 -22.26 -6.32 -7.16
N LYS A 179 -22.13 -5.91 -8.43
CA LYS A 179 -22.35 -4.51 -8.84
C LYS A 179 -23.77 -4.06 -8.53
N GLY A 180 -24.78 -4.90 -8.84
CA GLY A 180 -26.18 -4.60 -8.52
C GLY A 180 -26.44 -4.45 -7.02
N LYS A 181 -25.93 -5.39 -6.21
CA LYS A 181 -26.03 -5.34 -4.74
C LYS A 181 -25.32 -4.13 -4.16
N ARG A 182 -24.08 -3.85 -4.60
CA ARG A 182 -23.30 -2.68 -4.17
C ARG A 182 -23.99 -1.36 -4.52
N THR A 183 -24.55 -1.25 -5.72
CA THR A 183 -25.32 -0.05 -6.13
C THR A 183 -26.60 0.09 -5.31
N ARG A 184 -27.32 -1.00 -5.04
CA ARG A 184 -28.52 -0.99 -4.19
C ARG A 184 -28.20 -0.62 -2.75
N GLU A 185 -27.13 -1.17 -2.18
CA GLU A 185 -26.64 -0.89 -0.83
C GLU A 185 -26.19 0.57 -0.68
N LEU A 186 -25.41 1.10 -1.63
CA LEU A 186 -25.05 2.51 -1.69
C LEU A 186 -26.29 3.41 -1.74
N ARG A 187 -27.27 3.07 -2.59
CA ARG A 187 -28.51 3.84 -2.73
C ARG A 187 -29.39 3.77 -1.48
N LEU A 188 -29.44 2.63 -0.80
CA LEU A 188 -30.15 2.48 0.48
C LEU A 188 -29.47 3.25 1.61
N HIS A 189 -28.14 3.30 1.63
CA HIS A 189 -27.38 4.10 2.59
C HIS A 189 -27.60 5.60 2.37
N GLN A 190 -27.76 6.03 1.11
CA GLN A 190 -28.05 7.42 0.77
C GLN A 190 -29.51 7.82 1.07
N ARG A 191 -30.45 6.86 1.03
CA ARG A 191 -31.85 7.05 1.46
C ARG A 191 -32.01 7.02 2.99
N ARG A 192 -31.14 6.30 3.69
CA ARG A 192 -30.97 6.39 5.15
C ARG A 192 -30.16 7.66 5.46
N GLY A 193 -30.77 8.82 5.25
CA GLY A 193 -30.23 10.09 5.73
C GLY A 193 -29.93 10.03 7.23
N PRO A 194 -29.09 10.94 7.76
CA PRO A 194 -28.71 10.93 9.16
C PRO A 194 -29.99 10.91 10.02
N ARG A 195 -30.19 9.84 10.80
CA ARG A 195 -31.22 9.83 11.84
C ARG A 195 -30.87 11.01 12.76
N ARG A 196 -31.60 12.12 12.63
CA ARG A 196 -31.54 13.22 13.59
C ARG A 196 -31.80 12.58 14.96
N ARG A 197 -30.79 12.61 15.84
CA ARG A 197 -31.02 12.24 17.25
C ARG A 197 -32.13 13.16 17.75
N PRO A 198 -33.21 12.65 18.35
CA PRO A 198 -34.16 13.51 19.01
C PRO A 198 -33.39 14.20 20.14
N MET A 199 -33.41 15.54 20.12
CA MET A 199 -33.01 16.35 21.26
C MET A 199 -33.93 15.97 22.43
N MET A 200 -33.35 15.41 23.48
CA MET A 200 -34.07 15.25 24.75
C MET A 200 -34.12 16.62 25.40
N THR A 201 -35.28 17.27 25.32
CA THR A 201 -35.63 18.42 26.15
C THR A 201 -36.22 17.88 27.45
N THR A 202 -35.50 18.03 28.56
CA THR A 202 -35.93 18.55 29.88
C THR A 202 -34.74 18.43 30.82
#